data_AF-A0A1G5GA00-F1
#
_entry.id   AF-A0A1G5GA00-F1
#
_cell.length_a   1.000
_cell.length_b   1.000
_cell.length_c   1.000
_cell.angle_alpha   90.00
_cell.angle_beta   90.00
_cell.angle_gamma   90.00
#
_symmetry.space_group_name_H-M   'P 1'
#
loop_
_entity.id
_entity.type
_entity.pdbx_description
1 polymer ?
#
loop_
_entity_poly.entity_id
_entity_poly.type
_entity_poly.pdbx_seq_one_letter_code
_entity_poly.pdbx_strand_id
1 'polypeptide(L)'
;MIISFVKRLHEEKTLLMIKAKVDKAIKNNRMKDLLLGKADYKCELSEFIPVNMPTDWPNIIRYIYIKYENNKNCKKLYEAALFEILKGDYYELYCGTMIVFLQIMNEHENNSPFTIQTDRCIELIKEGVDKKREELCASKEWTGYLFPDGLYGDIKRIDMILQEDYGISILNN
;
A
#
# COMPACT_ATOMS: atom_id res chain seq x y z
N MET A 1 -18.58 6.96 27.68
CA MET A 1 -17.68 6.00 28.37
C MET A 1 -17.83 4.56 27.83
N ILE A 2 -19.04 4.06 27.56
CA ILE A 2 -19.24 2.72 26.98
C ILE A 2 -18.83 2.65 25.49
N ILE A 3 -19.18 3.67 24.69
CA ILE A 3 -18.84 3.74 23.25
C ILE A 3 -17.32 3.72 23.01
N SER A 4 -16.55 4.44 23.83
CA SER A 4 -15.07 4.48 23.73
C SER A 4 -14.41 3.14 24.08
N PHE A 5 -15.03 2.33 24.94
CA PHE A 5 -14.52 1.01 25.31
C PHE A 5 -14.80 -0.03 24.22
N VAL A 6 -16.01 -0.02 23.66
CA VAL A 6 -16.39 -0.90 22.54
C VAL A 6 -15.54 -0.62 21.30
N LYS A 7 -15.30 0.66 20.98
CA LYS A 7 -14.40 1.06 19.89
C LYS A 7 -12.99 0.51 20.07
N ARG A 8 -12.42 0.64 21.28
CA ARG A 8 -11.08 0.12 21.61
C ARG A 8 -10.97 -1.40 21.44
N LEU A 9 -11.95 -2.15 21.95
CA LEU A 9 -11.96 -3.62 21.82
C LEU A 9 -12.06 -4.06 20.35
N HIS A 10 -12.86 -3.35 19.55
CA HIS A 10 -12.97 -3.62 18.13
C HIS A 10 -11.64 -3.36 17.40
N GLU A 11 -11.01 -2.22 17.67
CA GLU A 11 -9.69 -1.88 17.13
C GLU A 11 -8.62 -2.91 17.53
N GLU A 12 -8.56 -3.31 18.80
CA GLU A 12 -7.61 -4.34 19.28
C GLU A 12 -7.80 -5.69 18.56
N LYS A 13 -9.06 -6.11 18.36
CA LYS A 13 -9.37 -7.35 17.65
C LYS A 13 -8.98 -7.27 16.17
N THR A 14 -9.26 -6.16 15.51
CA THR A 14 -8.87 -5.92 14.11
C THR A 14 -7.35 -5.96 13.96
N LEU A 15 -6.62 -5.29 14.84
CA LEU A 15 -5.16 -5.28 14.85
C LEU A 15 -4.55 -6.68 15.06
N LEU A 16 -5.13 -7.49 15.95
CA LEU A 16 -4.69 -8.87 16.17
C LEU A 16 -4.87 -9.74 14.91
N MET A 17 -5.97 -9.55 14.18
CA MET A 17 -6.25 -10.25 12.93
C MET A 17 -5.26 -9.86 11.82
N ILE A 18 -4.93 -8.58 11.69
CA ILE A 18 -3.94 -8.10 10.72
C ILE A 18 -2.57 -8.73 11.02
N LYS A 19 -2.16 -8.74 12.29
CA LYS A 19 -0.89 -9.38 12.71
C LYS A 19 -0.84 -10.85 12.30
N ALA A 20 -1.92 -11.60 12.52
CA ALA A 20 -2.00 -13.01 12.13
C ALA A 20 -1.89 -13.22 10.61
N LYS A 21 -2.50 -12.35 9.81
CA LYS A 21 -2.42 -12.39 8.33
C LYS A 21 -1.00 -12.08 7.83
N VAL A 22 -0.33 -11.08 8.42
CA VAL A 22 1.07 -10.77 8.12
C VAL A 22 1.98 -11.97 8.42
N ASP A 23 1.82 -12.58 9.60
CA ASP A 23 2.59 -13.77 9.98
C ASP A 23 2.35 -14.94 9.01
N LYS A 24 1.10 -15.17 8.64
CA LYS A 24 0.73 -16.21 7.67
C LYS A 24 1.34 -15.94 6.30
N ALA A 25 1.31 -14.69 5.83
CA ALA A 25 1.83 -14.32 4.52
C ALA A 25 3.35 -14.51 4.45
N ILE A 26 4.08 -14.12 5.50
CA ILE A 26 5.53 -14.33 5.60
C ILE A 26 5.85 -15.83 5.61
N LYS A 27 5.17 -16.61 6.45
CA LYS A 27 5.40 -18.07 6.57
C LYS A 27 5.17 -18.81 5.26
N ASN A 28 4.15 -18.41 4.50
CA ASN A 28 3.72 -19.11 3.29
C ASN A 28 4.24 -18.47 1.99
N ASN A 29 5.10 -17.46 2.07
CA ASN A 29 5.58 -16.70 0.91
C ASN A 29 4.44 -16.11 0.06
N ARG A 30 3.41 -15.54 0.71
CA ARG A 30 2.20 -14.95 0.10
C ARG A 30 2.11 -13.44 0.31
N MET A 31 3.26 -12.77 0.34
CA MET A 31 3.35 -11.32 0.59
C MET A 31 2.56 -10.51 -0.45
N LYS A 32 2.58 -10.94 -1.73
CA LYS A 32 1.78 -10.29 -2.79
C LYS A 32 0.29 -10.31 -2.48
N ASP A 33 -0.27 -11.45 -2.06
CA ASP A 33 -1.69 -11.53 -1.74
C ASP A 33 -2.09 -10.68 -0.54
N LEU A 34 -1.20 -10.58 0.45
CA LEU A 34 -1.38 -9.67 1.59
C LEU A 34 -1.44 -8.22 1.14
N LEU A 35 -0.48 -7.77 0.34
CA LEU A 35 -0.40 -6.39 -0.12
C LEU A 35 -1.56 -6.02 -1.06
N LEU A 36 -2.14 -6.98 -1.78
CA LEU A 36 -3.29 -6.77 -2.66
C LEU A 36 -4.65 -7.04 -1.98
N GLY A 37 -4.66 -7.47 -0.71
CA GLY A 37 -5.88 -7.90 -0.03
C GLY A 37 -6.60 -9.07 -0.72
N LYS A 38 -5.88 -9.94 -1.42
CA LYS A 38 -6.44 -11.09 -2.16
C LYS A 38 -6.68 -12.29 -1.25
N ALA A 39 -7.58 -13.17 -1.68
CA ALA A 39 -7.95 -14.41 -0.99
C ALA A 39 -8.32 -14.14 0.49
N ASP A 40 -7.75 -14.91 1.41
CA ASP A 40 -7.98 -14.78 2.84
C ASP A 40 -7.02 -13.79 3.52
N TYR A 41 -6.32 -12.95 2.76
CA TYR A 41 -5.40 -11.94 3.30
C TYR A 41 -5.97 -10.52 3.34
N LYS A 42 -7.19 -10.28 2.83
CA LYS A 42 -7.86 -8.98 2.99
C LYS A 42 -7.91 -8.57 4.46
N CYS A 43 -7.36 -7.40 4.77
CA CYS A 43 -7.49 -6.71 6.04
C CYS A 43 -8.51 -5.59 5.86
N GLU A 44 -9.63 -5.70 6.57
CA GLU A 44 -10.69 -4.69 6.56
C GLU A 44 -10.21 -3.41 7.23
N LEU A 45 -10.61 -2.27 6.66
CA LEU A 45 -10.40 -0.96 7.25
C LEU A 45 -11.32 -0.80 8.46
N SER A 46 -10.93 0.06 9.40
CA SER A 46 -11.84 0.49 10.45
C SER A 46 -13.07 1.17 9.82
N GLU A 47 -14.27 0.80 10.25
CA GLU A 47 -15.52 1.45 9.82
C GLU A 47 -15.57 2.96 10.16
N PHE A 48 -14.69 3.42 11.04
CA PHE A 48 -14.55 4.82 11.43
C PHE A 48 -13.62 5.63 10.52
N ILE A 49 -12.95 4.98 9.56
CA ILE A 49 -12.10 5.64 8.57
C ILE A 49 -12.92 5.78 7.28
N PRO A 50 -13.25 7.01 6.83
CA PRO A 50 -14.04 7.24 5.63
C PRO A 50 -13.18 7.13 4.36
N VAL A 51 -12.36 6.09 4.28
CA VAL A 51 -11.46 5.83 3.15
C VAL A 51 -11.83 4.50 2.53
N ASN A 52 -12.01 4.49 1.23
CA ASN A 52 -12.26 3.28 0.46
C ASN A 52 -10.93 2.82 -0.15
N MET A 53 -10.37 1.73 0.37
CA MET A 53 -9.16 1.11 -0.18
C MET A 53 -9.32 -0.41 -0.26
N PRO A 54 -8.52 -1.11 -1.09
CA PRO A 54 -8.59 -2.56 -1.22
C PRO A 54 -8.30 -3.30 0.10
N THR A 55 -7.36 -2.77 0.89
CA THR A 55 -6.98 -3.32 2.20
C THR A 55 -6.28 -2.28 3.07
N ASP A 56 -6.15 -2.54 4.36
CA ASP A 56 -5.50 -1.66 5.35
C ASP A 56 -3.96 -1.66 5.22
N TRP A 57 -3.45 -1.00 4.18
CA TRP A 57 -2.00 -0.86 3.95
C TRP A 57 -1.25 -0.23 5.14
N PRO A 58 -1.71 0.87 5.78
CA PRO A 58 -0.98 1.47 6.90
C PRO A 58 -0.69 0.47 8.03
N ASN A 59 -1.69 -0.30 8.46
CA ASN A 59 -1.47 -1.30 9.51
C ASN A 59 -0.68 -2.51 9.01
N ILE A 60 -0.92 -2.99 7.79
CA ILE A 60 -0.14 -4.08 7.19
C ILE A 60 1.35 -3.74 7.17
N ILE A 61 1.71 -2.58 6.62
CA ILE A 61 3.09 -2.09 6.50
C ILE A 61 3.73 -1.94 7.89
N ARG A 62 3.02 -1.33 8.84
CA ARG A 62 3.49 -1.22 10.24
C ARG A 62 3.82 -2.58 10.85
N TYR A 63 3.01 -3.61 10.61
CA TYR A 63 3.30 -4.94 11.13
C TYR A 63 4.44 -5.64 10.39
N ILE A 64 4.64 -5.37 9.09
CA ILE A 64 5.82 -5.82 8.36
C ILE A 64 7.09 -5.20 8.98
N TYR A 65 7.05 -3.92 9.35
CA TYR A 65 8.15 -3.24 10.06
C TYR A 65 8.49 -3.92 11.38
N ILE A 66 7.49 -4.21 12.22
CA ILE A 66 7.67 -4.94 13.48
C ILE A 66 8.29 -6.33 13.24
N LYS A 67 7.87 -7.04 12.19
CA LYS A 67 8.42 -8.37 11.86
C LYS A 67 9.85 -8.30 11.35
N TYR A 68 10.21 -7.23 10.65
CA TYR A 68 11.57 -7.01 10.17
C TYR A 68 12.61 -6.89 11.30
N GLU A 69 12.23 -6.43 12.50
CA GLU A 69 13.14 -6.35 13.65
C GLU A 69 13.75 -7.72 13.99
N ASN A 70 12.93 -8.77 13.93
CA ASN A 70 13.31 -10.15 14.29
C ASN A 70 13.55 -11.07 13.08
N ASN A 71 13.16 -10.63 11.88
CA ASN A 71 13.34 -11.40 10.66
C ASN A 71 13.66 -10.47 9.48
N LYS A 72 14.94 -10.25 9.21
CA LYS A 72 15.41 -9.38 8.12
C LYS A 72 14.99 -9.85 6.72
N ASN A 73 14.60 -11.11 6.56
CA ASN A 73 14.06 -11.61 5.30
C ASN A 73 12.71 -10.96 4.92
N CYS A 74 11.99 -10.37 5.88
CA CYS A 74 10.72 -9.68 5.62
C CYS A 74 10.87 -8.57 4.57
N LYS A 75 11.97 -7.81 4.62
CA LYS A 75 12.27 -6.77 3.63
C LYS A 75 12.38 -7.36 2.22
N LYS A 76 13.12 -8.45 2.08
CA LYS A 76 13.32 -9.12 0.77
C LYS A 76 12.00 -9.62 0.18
N LEU A 77 11.15 -10.23 1.02
CA LEU A 77 9.82 -10.69 0.60
C LEU A 77 8.91 -9.53 0.20
N TYR A 78 8.95 -8.45 0.98
CA TYR A 78 8.19 -7.23 0.71
C TYR A 78 8.60 -6.58 -0.61
N GLU A 79 9.89 -6.32 -0.83
CA GLU A 79 10.38 -5.72 -2.07
C GLU A 79 10.14 -6.61 -3.29
N ALA A 80 10.36 -7.92 -3.18
CA ALA A 80 10.09 -8.85 -4.27
C ALA A 80 8.61 -8.84 -4.69
N ALA A 81 7.70 -8.87 -3.70
CA ALA A 81 6.28 -8.77 -3.96
C ALA A 81 5.90 -7.40 -4.55
N LEU A 82 6.49 -6.32 -4.05
CA LEU A 82 6.23 -4.97 -4.54
C LEU A 82 6.63 -4.80 -6.01
N PHE A 83 7.81 -5.30 -6.41
CA PHE A 83 8.23 -5.27 -7.82
C PHE A 83 7.34 -6.11 -8.72
N GLU A 84 6.84 -7.24 -8.23
CA GLU A 84 5.89 -8.07 -8.99
C GLU A 84 4.55 -7.34 -9.17
N ILE A 85 4.04 -6.72 -8.11
CA ILE A 85 2.80 -5.94 -8.10
C ILE A 85 2.89 -4.75 -9.08
N LEU A 86 3.99 -4.00 -9.06
CA LEU A 86 4.18 -2.84 -9.95
C LEU A 86 4.22 -3.22 -11.44
N LYS A 87 4.56 -4.47 -11.76
CA LYS A 87 4.53 -5.01 -13.13
C LYS A 87 3.20 -5.65 -13.51
N GLY A 88 2.29 -5.80 -12.57
CA GLY A 88 0.99 -6.43 -12.74
C GLY A 88 0.01 -5.61 -13.58
N ASP A 89 -1.27 -5.96 -13.51
CA ASP A 89 -2.35 -5.22 -14.18
C ASP A 89 -2.54 -3.79 -13.60
N TYR A 90 -3.53 -3.04 -14.11
CA TYR A 90 -3.76 -1.66 -13.67
C TYR A 90 -4.13 -1.57 -12.18
N TYR A 91 -4.81 -2.58 -11.64
CA TYR A 91 -5.18 -2.66 -10.23
C TYR A 91 -3.95 -2.92 -9.35
N GLU A 92 -3.15 -3.93 -9.72
CA GLU A 92 -1.91 -4.25 -9.02
C GLU A 92 -0.97 -3.05 -9.05
N LEU A 93 -0.80 -2.41 -10.21
CA LEU A 93 0.00 -1.20 -10.35
C LEU A 93 -0.48 -0.07 -9.43
N TYR A 94 -1.79 0.20 -9.37
CA TYR A 94 -2.34 1.20 -8.46
C TYR A 94 -2.03 0.85 -7.00
N CYS A 95 -2.29 -0.38 -6.56
CA CYS A 95 -1.94 -0.84 -5.21
C CYS A 95 -0.45 -0.65 -4.90
N GLY A 96 0.41 -1.08 -5.81
CA GLY A 96 1.86 -0.94 -5.67
C GLY A 96 2.29 0.52 -5.56
N THR A 97 1.68 1.41 -6.34
CA THR A 97 1.94 2.85 -6.30
C THR A 97 1.57 3.44 -4.93
N MET A 98 0.40 3.10 -4.39
CA MET A 98 -0.02 3.51 -3.04
C MET A 98 0.93 3.03 -1.96
N ILE A 99 1.37 1.77 -2.05
CA ILE A 99 2.30 1.17 -1.10
C ILE A 99 3.68 1.87 -1.16
N VAL A 100 4.19 2.16 -2.37
CA VAL A 100 5.43 2.93 -2.55
C VAL A 100 5.31 4.32 -1.95
N PHE A 101 4.19 5.02 -2.19
CA PHE A 101 3.93 6.32 -1.60
C PHE A 101 3.98 6.27 -0.06
N LEU A 102 3.24 5.36 0.56
CA LEU A 102 3.25 5.17 2.02
C LEU A 102 4.64 4.81 2.56
N GLN A 103 5.40 4.00 1.82
CA GLN A 103 6.75 3.61 2.19
C GLN A 103 7.70 4.83 2.16
N ILE A 104 7.65 5.66 1.12
CA ILE A 104 8.47 6.89 1.01
C ILE A 104 8.17 7.84 2.17
N MET A 105 6.88 8.07 2.47
CA MET A 105 6.48 8.89 3.61
C MET A 105 7.06 8.37 4.93
N ASN A 106 6.90 7.08 5.20
CA ASN A 106 7.40 6.46 6.43
C ASN A 106 8.94 6.48 6.52
N GLU A 107 9.65 6.34 5.41
CA GLU A 107 11.11 6.46 5.37
C GLU A 107 11.56 7.89 5.72
N HIS A 108 10.92 8.90 5.12
CA HIS A 108 11.23 10.30 5.37
C HIS A 108 10.94 10.73 6.81
N GLU A 109 9.84 10.25 7.38
CA GLU A 109 9.45 10.53 8.77
C GLU A 109 10.23 9.70 9.81
N ASN A 110 11.19 8.85 9.40
CA ASN A 110 11.89 7.89 10.25
C ASN A 110 10.97 6.88 10.97
N ASN A 111 9.80 6.61 10.39
CA ASN A 111 8.83 5.62 10.85
C ASN A 111 9.05 4.22 10.25
N SER A 112 9.92 4.10 9.23
CA SER A 112 10.30 2.82 8.61
C SER A 112 11.66 2.31 9.14
N PRO A 113 11.79 1.02 9.51
CA PRO A 113 13.05 0.43 9.94
C PRO A 113 13.96 -0.01 8.78
N PHE A 114 13.54 0.19 7.54
CA PHE A 114 14.32 -0.08 6.33
C PHE A 114 13.94 0.85 5.17
N THR A 115 14.81 0.94 4.18
CA THR A 115 14.52 1.62 2.91
C THR A 115 14.28 0.63 1.77
N ILE A 116 13.39 0.94 0.84
CA ILE A 116 13.20 0.15 -0.39
C ILE A 116 14.10 0.65 -1.53
N GLN A 117 14.21 -0.12 -2.63
CA GLN A 117 14.82 0.36 -3.88
C GLN A 117 13.91 1.37 -4.58
N THR A 118 13.81 2.59 -4.03
CA THR A 118 12.87 3.63 -4.47
C THR A 118 13.00 3.98 -5.96
N ASP A 119 14.21 4.18 -6.47
CA ASP A 119 14.45 4.50 -7.89
C ASP A 119 13.86 3.44 -8.82
N ARG A 120 14.07 2.16 -8.48
CA ARG A 120 13.53 1.03 -9.24
C ARG A 120 12.00 0.99 -9.19
N CYS A 121 11.41 1.28 -8.04
CA CYS A 121 9.95 1.38 -7.92
C CYS A 121 9.41 2.51 -8.80
N ILE A 122 10.05 3.68 -8.77
CA ILE A 122 9.67 4.84 -9.58
C ILE A 122 9.71 4.51 -11.08
N GLU A 123 10.79 3.86 -11.55
CA GLU A 123 10.92 3.43 -12.95
C GLU A 123 9.76 2.50 -13.36
N LEU A 124 9.44 1.51 -12.52
CA LEU A 124 8.34 0.58 -12.77
C LEU A 124 6.97 1.27 -12.75
N ILE A 125 6.77 2.24 -11.85
CA ILE A 125 5.52 3.02 -11.80
C ILE A 125 5.36 3.83 -13.09
N LYS A 126 6.39 4.58 -13.50
CA LYS A 126 6.36 5.39 -14.72
C LYS A 126 6.02 4.55 -15.95
N GLU A 127 6.76 3.46 -16.15
CA GLU A 127 6.52 2.53 -17.26
C GLU A 127 5.10 1.92 -17.21
N GLY A 128 4.67 1.51 -16.01
CA GLY A 128 3.38 0.89 -15.80
C GLY A 128 2.21 1.83 -16.06
N VAL A 129 2.29 3.06 -15.55
CA VAL A 129 1.23 4.07 -15.67
C VAL A 129 1.02 4.48 -17.12
N ASP A 130 2.10 4.66 -17.89
CA ASP A 130 1.97 4.98 -19.31
C ASP A 130 1.32 3.85 -20.11
N LYS A 131 1.68 2.60 -19.82
CA LYS A 131 1.12 1.43 -20.52
C LYS A 131 -0.33 1.14 -20.17
N LYS A 132 -0.81 1.54 -18.99
CA LYS A 132 -2.13 1.18 -18.43
C LYS A 132 -3.01 2.39 -18.19
N ARG A 133 -2.69 3.51 -18.85
CA ARG A 133 -3.29 4.81 -18.63
C ARG A 133 -4.80 4.79 -18.86
N GLU A 134 -5.26 4.13 -19.92
CA GLU A 134 -6.68 4.06 -20.26
C GLU A 134 -7.49 3.33 -19.19
N GLU A 135 -7.02 2.17 -18.72
CA GLU A 135 -7.69 1.39 -17.67
C GLU A 135 -7.69 2.14 -16.33
N LEU A 136 -6.57 2.79 -15.98
CA LEU A 136 -6.47 3.62 -14.78
C LEU A 136 -7.44 4.82 -14.83
N CYS A 137 -7.59 5.46 -15.99
CA CYS A 137 -8.53 6.58 -16.18
C CYS A 137 -9.99 6.12 -16.08
N ALA A 138 -10.30 4.94 -16.61
CA ALA A 138 -11.66 4.40 -16.62
C ALA A 138 -12.12 3.89 -15.25
N SER A 139 -11.21 3.39 -14.41
CA SER A 139 -11.57 2.79 -13.12
C SER A 139 -12.01 3.82 -12.08
N LYS A 140 -13.22 3.64 -11.54
CA LYS A 140 -13.78 4.41 -10.42
C LYS A 140 -13.73 3.66 -9.09
N GLU A 141 -12.97 2.57 -9.00
CA GLU A 141 -12.83 1.79 -7.78
C GLU A 141 -12.03 2.55 -6.70
N TRP A 142 -12.22 2.18 -5.44
CA TRP A 142 -11.51 2.74 -4.26
C TRP A 142 -11.56 4.26 -4.17
N THR A 143 -10.46 4.95 -4.39
CA THR A 143 -10.37 6.42 -4.39
C THR A 143 -10.65 7.01 -5.77
N GLY A 144 -10.67 6.19 -6.82
CA GLY A 144 -10.85 6.64 -8.20
C GLY A 144 -12.19 7.32 -8.46
N TYR A 145 -13.25 7.01 -7.69
CA TYR A 145 -14.53 7.71 -7.80
C TYR A 145 -14.46 9.19 -7.43
N LEU A 146 -13.43 9.61 -6.66
CA LEU A 146 -13.24 11.00 -6.24
C LEU A 146 -12.64 11.86 -7.37
N PHE A 147 -12.13 11.25 -8.43
CA PHE A 147 -11.41 11.96 -9.48
C PHE A 147 -12.08 11.80 -10.85
N PRO A 148 -12.12 12.86 -11.67
CA PRO A 148 -12.59 12.76 -13.06
C PRO A 148 -11.84 11.70 -13.87
N ASP A 149 -10.53 11.55 -13.63
CA ASP A 149 -9.65 10.60 -14.32
C ASP A 149 -9.44 9.30 -13.53
N GLY A 150 -10.41 8.91 -12.67
CA GLY A 150 -10.37 7.60 -12.02
C GLY A 150 -9.16 7.42 -11.12
N LEU A 151 -8.61 6.20 -11.08
CA LEU A 151 -7.39 5.88 -10.33
C LEU A 151 -6.18 6.70 -10.82
N TYR A 152 -6.10 7.02 -12.11
CA TYR A 152 -5.04 7.89 -12.63
C TYR A 152 -5.09 9.29 -11.99
N GLY A 153 -6.29 9.80 -11.70
CA GLY A 153 -6.47 11.05 -10.98
C GLY A 153 -5.86 11.03 -9.56
N ASP A 154 -6.02 9.93 -8.84
CA ASP A 154 -5.40 9.78 -7.51
C ASP A 154 -3.87 9.63 -7.61
N ILE A 155 -3.38 8.91 -8.62
CA ILE A 155 -1.92 8.81 -8.90
C ILE A 155 -1.34 10.21 -9.17
N LYS A 156 -2.02 11.08 -9.92
CA LYS A 156 -1.58 12.48 -10.12
C LYS A 156 -1.53 13.25 -8.81
N ARG A 157 -2.53 13.11 -7.94
CA ARG A 157 -2.52 13.75 -6.61
C ARG A 157 -1.31 13.30 -5.80
N ILE A 158 -0.99 12.00 -5.83
CA ILE A 158 0.16 11.43 -5.13
C ILE A 158 1.48 11.94 -5.72
N ASP A 159 1.59 12.00 -7.04
CA ASP A 159 2.76 12.54 -7.71
C ASP A 159 3.00 14.01 -7.33
N MET A 160 1.95 14.84 -7.25
CA MET A 160 2.06 16.21 -6.76
C MET A 160 2.61 16.28 -5.32
N ILE A 161 2.07 15.47 -4.40
CA ILE A 161 2.56 15.41 -3.02
C ILE A 161 4.03 14.96 -2.99
N LEU A 162 4.38 13.93 -3.76
CA LEU A 162 5.76 13.44 -3.85
C LEU A 162 6.73 14.50 -4.37
N GLN A 163 6.29 15.33 -5.32
CA GLN A 163 7.11 16.41 -5.85
C GLN A 163 7.28 17.54 -4.83
N GLU A 164 6.19 17.99 -4.21
CA GLU A 164 6.18 19.11 -3.27
C GLU A 164 6.94 18.81 -1.97
N ASP A 165 6.68 17.65 -1.37
CA ASP A 165 7.18 17.33 -0.03
C ASP A 165 8.50 16.54 -0.07
N TYR A 166 8.80 15.85 -1.17
CA TYR A 166 9.92 14.90 -1.24
C TYR A 166 10.84 15.09 -2.47
N GLY A 167 10.50 15.99 -3.40
CA GLY A 167 11.29 16.20 -4.63
C GLY A 167 11.34 14.99 -5.57
N ILE A 168 10.35 14.08 -5.47
CA ILE A 168 10.26 12.85 -6.25
C ILE A 168 9.10 12.96 -7.23
N SER A 169 9.30 12.50 -8.48
CA SER A 169 8.20 12.33 -9.44
C SER A 169 8.08 10.88 -9.89
N ILE A 170 6.86 10.35 -9.82
CA ILE A 170 6.45 9.02 -10.24
C ILE A 170 5.74 9.00 -11.60
N LEU A 171 5.57 10.17 -12.23
CA LEU A 171 5.04 10.31 -13.58
C LEU A 171 6.13 10.79 -14.54
N ASN A 172 5.93 10.55 -15.84
CA ASN A 172 6.75 11.15 -16.87
C ASN A 172 6.27 12.59 -17.09
N ASN A 173 7.20 13.54 -17.03
CA ASN A 173 6.97 14.97 -17.32
C ASN A 173 6.85 15.23 -18.81
#